data_AF-A0AAN1JAL1-F1
#
_entry.id   AF-A0AAN1JAL1-F1
#
_cell.length_a   1.000
_cell.length_b   1.000
_cell.length_c   1.000
_cell.angle_alpha   90.00
_cell.angle_beta   90.00
_cell.angle_gamma   90.00
#
_symmetry.space_group_name_H-M   'P 1'
#
loop_
_entity.id
_entity.type
_entity.pdbx_description
1 polymer ?
#
loop_
_entity_poly.entity_id
_entity_poly.type
_entity_poly.pdbx_seq_one_letter_code
_entity_poly.pdbx_strand_id
1 'polypeptide(L)'
;MSTHGIMRITKRFVLVVFALLGLTLGALSWADDNAAALKDKYDALAPQLKSNVFNRPIHLDSEETSNTLKGDIYAVVDYPFATVNRAFNDPQQGPANWCEVLILHLNTKYCRASAGGNGATISMNVGKKTEQELGDTYRVQFNYRSVATNPDYFQVDLSAATGPLSTKDYRIVLEAVDIGKGHTFLHLTYSYGFGTAGRIAMKTYLATIGSAKVGFTKASGDYVGGVRGLVERNTMRYYLAIDAYLASLALPADKRVDQRFATWFDATEQYSRQLHELDRQEYLQMKKNEYQRQQTAQ
;
A
#
# COMPACT_ATOMS: atom_id res chain seq x y z
N MET A 1 -10.71 9.59 -66.23
CA MET A 1 -10.14 8.53 -65.37
C MET A 1 -9.71 9.15 -64.05
N SER A 2 -10.44 8.95 -62.94
CA SER A 2 -9.86 8.84 -61.58
C SER A 2 -10.97 8.60 -60.53
N THR A 3 -11.25 7.34 -60.21
CA THR A 3 -12.22 6.94 -59.16
C THR A 3 -11.64 5.84 -58.28
N HIS A 4 -10.36 5.95 -57.88
CA HIS A 4 -9.70 4.93 -57.04
C HIS A 4 -9.08 5.50 -55.74
N GLY A 5 -9.23 6.80 -55.44
CA GLY A 5 -8.62 7.43 -54.26
C GLY A 5 -9.43 7.40 -52.95
N ILE A 6 -10.76 7.33 -53.03
CA ILE A 6 -11.63 7.59 -51.87
C ILE A 6 -11.91 6.32 -51.03
N MET A 7 -11.82 5.14 -51.62
CA MET A 7 -12.24 3.88 -50.96
C MET A 7 -11.17 3.24 -50.04
N ARG A 8 -9.92 3.76 -50.06
CA ARG A 8 -8.83 3.28 -49.17
C ARG A 8 -8.79 3.99 -47.81
N ILE A 9 -9.37 5.18 -47.69
CA ILE A 9 -9.35 5.98 -46.45
C ILE A 9 -10.43 5.49 -45.47
N THR A 10 -11.62 5.11 -45.97
CA THR A 10 -12.73 4.58 -45.15
C THR A 10 -12.43 3.21 -44.53
N LYS A 11 -11.70 2.31 -45.22
CA LYS A 11 -11.29 1.01 -44.66
C LYS A 11 -10.27 1.13 -43.52
N ARG A 12 -9.43 2.17 -43.52
CA ARG A 12 -8.47 2.41 -42.42
C ARG A 12 -9.14 3.00 -41.18
N PHE A 13 -10.17 3.83 -41.33
CA PHE A 13 -10.93 4.37 -40.20
C PHE A 13 -11.76 3.31 -39.48
N VAL A 14 -12.38 2.37 -40.20
CA VAL A 14 -13.17 1.28 -39.58
C VAL A 14 -12.30 0.32 -38.76
N LEU A 15 -11.08 0.02 -39.21
CA LEU A 15 -10.13 -0.83 -38.47
C LEU A 15 -9.59 -0.17 -37.19
N VAL A 16 -9.45 1.17 -37.17
CA VAL A 16 -9.02 1.91 -35.97
C VAL A 16 -10.14 1.97 -34.92
N VAL A 17 -11.40 2.09 -35.33
CA VAL A 17 -12.56 2.09 -34.41
C VAL A 17 -12.76 0.72 -33.75
N PHE A 18 -12.60 -0.39 -34.47
CA PHE A 18 -12.69 -1.73 -33.87
C PHE A 18 -11.54 -2.05 -32.90
N ALA A 19 -10.32 -1.55 -33.17
CA ALA A 19 -9.19 -1.72 -32.27
C ALA A 19 -9.35 -0.92 -30.96
N LEU A 20 -9.94 0.28 -31.02
CA LEU A 20 -10.24 1.11 -29.85
C LEU A 20 -11.37 0.54 -28.98
N LEU A 21 -12.40 -0.07 -29.59
CA LEU A 21 -13.46 -0.76 -28.83
C LEU A 21 -12.94 -2.01 -28.10
N GLY A 22 -12.09 -2.82 -28.73
CA GLY A 22 -11.54 -4.03 -28.11
C GLY A 22 -10.65 -3.76 -26.89
N LEU A 23 -9.90 -2.66 -26.89
CA LEU A 23 -9.05 -2.24 -25.76
C LEU A 23 -9.87 -1.80 -24.54
N THR A 24 -11.05 -1.20 -24.74
CA THR A 24 -11.92 -0.78 -23.63
C THR A 24 -12.70 -1.94 -22.98
N LEU A 25 -13.08 -2.97 -23.76
CA LEU A 25 -13.80 -4.13 -23.24
C LEU A 25 -12.91 -5.05 -22.39
N GLY A 26 -11.65 -5.25 -22.76
CA GLY A 26 -10.74 -6.14 -22.02
C GLY A 26 -10.34 -5.63 -20.62
N ALA A 27 -10.28 -4.31 -20.43
CA ALA A 27 -9.98 -3.73 -19.11
C ALA A 27 -11.18 -3.86 -18.15
N LEU A 28 -12.40 -3.77 -18.67
CA LEU A 28 -13.63 -3.93 -17.88
C LEU A 28 -13.84 -5.38 -17.43
N SER A 29 -13.64 -6.36 -18.32
CA SER A 29 -13.78 -7.78 -17.95
C SER A 29 -12.76 -8.20 -16.90
N TRP A 30 -11.54 -7.69 -16.97
CA TRP A 30 -10.50 -7.99 -15.97
C TRP A 30 -10.80 -7.37 -14.61
N ALA A 31 -11.36 -6.15 -14.58
CA ALA A 31 -11.81 -5.52 -13.35
C ALA A 31 -12.98 -6.28 -12.71
N ASP A 32 -13.95 -6.75 -13.50
CA ASP A 32 -15.09 -7.53 -13.03
C ASP A 32 -14.67 -8.89 -12.46
N ASP A 33 -13.75 -9.60 -13.14
CA ASP A 33 -13.20 -10.87 -12.65
C ASP A 33 -12.46 -10.72 -11.32
N ASN A 34 -11.62 -9.69 -11.18
CA ASN A 34 -10.92 -9.42 -9.91
C ASN A 34 -11.89 -9.00 -8.80
N ALA A 35 -12.90 -8.18 -9.13
CA ALA A 35 -13.94 -7.79 -8.18
C ALA A 35 -14.71 -9.01 -7.64
N ALA A 36 -15.07 -9.94 -8.52
CA ALA A 36 -15.72 -11.19 -8.15
C ALA A 36 -14.80 -12.04 -7.25
N ALA A 37 -13.52 -12.21 -7.62
CA ALA A 37 -12.56 -12.96 -6.83
C ALA A 37 -12.34 -12.35 -5.42
N LEU A 38 -12.32 -11.02 -5.31
CA LEU A 38 -12.16 -10.34 -4.02
C LEU A 38 -13.43 -10.48 -3.15
N LYS A 39 -14.63 -10.48 -3.74
CA LYS A 39 -15.89 -10.78 -3.04
C LYS A 39 -15.94 -12.24 -2.57
N ASP A 40 -15.53 -13.19 -3.41
CA ASP A 40 -15.43 -14.61 -3.01
C ASP A 40 -14.46 -14.78 -1.83
N LYS A 41 -13.34 -14.03 -1.83
CA LYS A 41 -12.38 -14.03 -0.72
C LYS A 41 -12.97 -13.41 0.55
N TYR A 42 -13.81 -12.37 0.44
CA TYR A 42 -14.56 -11.82 1.57
C TYR A 42 -15.47 -12.88 2.19
N ASP A 43 -16.27 -13.58 1.38
CA ASP A 43 -17.19 -14.60 1.85
C ASP A 43 -16.44 -15.77 2.52
N ALA A 44 -15.32 -16.20 1.93
CA ALA A 44 -14.46 -17.25 2.49
C ALA A 44 -13.80 -16.86 3.83
N LEU A 45 -13.51 -15.58 4.03
CA LEU A 45 -12.89 -15.06 5.25
C LEU A 45 -13.90 -14.54 6.29
N ALA A 46 -15.20 -14.54 5.98
CA ALA A 46 -16.22 -13.96 6.85
C ALA A 46 -16.16 -14.45 8.31
N PRO A 47 -15.92 -15.76 8.61
CA PRO A 47 -15.75 -16.21 10.00
C PRO A 47 -14.56 -15.55 10.72
N GLN A 48 -13.41 -15.47 10.05
CA GLN A 48 -12.17 -14.89 10.58
C GLN A 48 -12.29 -13.37 10.72
N LEU A 49 -12.95 -12.70 9.77
CA LEU A 49 -13.20 -11.25 9.84
C LEU A 49 -14.15 -10.92 11.00
N LYS A 50 -15.09 -11.81 11.34
CA LYS A 50 -16.01 -11.59 12.46
C LYS A 50 -15.36 -11.84 13.83
N SER A 51 -14.45 -12.81 13.93
CA SER A 51 -13.80 -13.19 15.19
C SER A 51 -12.36 -13.62 14.96
N ASN A 52 -11.42 -12.84 15.49
CA ASN A 52 -9.98 -13.10 15.39
C ASN A 52 -9.23 -12.45 16.56
N VAL A 53 -7.94 -12.75 16.64
CA VAL A 53 -7.03 -12.26 17.69
C VAL A 53 -6.71 -10.77 17.59
N PHE A 54 -7.01 -10.13 16.47
CA PHE A 54 -6.71 -8.71 16.25
C PHE A 54 -7.76 -7.78 16.86
N ASN A 55 -8.94 -8.30 17.22
CA ASN A 55 -10.12 -7.51 17.63
C ASN A 55 -10.48 -6.42 16.60
N ARG A 56 -10.23 -6.71 15.33
CA ARG A 56 -10.54 -5.90 14.16
C ARG A 56 -11.00 -6.84 13.05
N PRO A 57 -11.84 -6.40 12.09
CA PRO A 57 -12.28 -7.27 11.01
C PRO A 57 -11.20 -7.42 9.95
N ILE A 58 -10.10 -8.08 10.32
CA ILE A 58 -8.92 -8.28 9.51
C ILE A 58 -8.46 -9.72 9.52
N HIS A 59 -7.85 -10.13 8.42
CA HIS A 59 -7.11 -11.36 8.27
C HIS A 59 -5.73 -11.04 7.69
N LEU A 60 -4.68 -11.56 8.32
CA LEU A 60 -3.30 -11.38 7.89
C LEU A 60 -2.74 -12.71 7.40
N ASP A 61 -2.17 -12.70 6.20
CA ASP A 61 -1.40 -13.80 5.64
C ASP A 61 0.04 -13.33 5.37
N SER A 62 0.98 -14.27 5.38
CA SER A 62 2.36 -13.97 5.01
C SER A 62 3.07 -15.18 4.44
N GLU A 63 3.94 -14.92 3.47
CA GLU A 63 4.73 -15.93 2.77
C GLU A 63 6.21 -15.49 2.71
N GLU A 64 7.09 -16.44 2.98
CA GLU A 64 8.51 -16.33 2.76
C GLU A 64 8.93 -17.41 1.76
N THR A 65 9.47 -16.99 0.62
CA THR A 65 10.11 -17.91 -0.33
C THR A 65 11.63 -17.77 -0.25
N SER A 66 12.35 -18.49 -1.11
CA SER A 66 13.80 -18.33 -1.17
C SER A 66 14.24 -16.89 -1.45
N ASN A 67 13.51 -16.12 -2.25
CA ASN A 67 13.94 -14.82 -2.77
C ASN A 67 12.90 -13.70 -2.64
N THR A 68 11.72 -13.97 -2.06
CA THR A 68 10.65 -13.00 -1.88
C THR A 68 10.05 -13.09 -0.48
N LEU A 69 9.56 -11.94 -0.01
CA LEU A 69 8.68 -11.82 1.15
C LEU A 69 7.39 -11.17 0.70
N LYS A 70 6.28 -11.69 1.20
CA LYS A 70 4.94 -11.16 0.95
C LYS A 70 4.15 -11.16 2.25
N GLY A 71 3.46 -10.06 2.53
CA GLY A 71 2.40 -10.01 3.52
C GLY A 71 1.13 -9.48 2.88
N ASP A 72 0.01 -10.06 3.25
CA ASP A 72 -1.32 -9.66 2.80
C ASP A 72 -2.17 -9.33 4.02
N ILE A 73 -2.96 -8.26 3.91
CA ILE A 73 -4.07 -7.99 4.83
C ILE A 73 -5.36 -7.89 4.04
N TYR A 74 -6.34 -8.66 4.46
CA TYR A 74 -7.73 -8.53 4.06
C TYR A 74 -8.48 -7.86 5.19
N ALA A 75 -9.20 -6.78 4.93
CA ALA A 75 -9.82 -5.98 5.99
C ALA A 75 -11.17 -5.41 5.57
N VAL A 76 -12.14 -5.44 6.48
CA VAL A 76 -13.34 -4.60 6.35
C VAL A 76 -13.06 -3.25 6.98
N VAL A 77 -13.31 -2.17 6.26
CA VAL A 77 -13.23 -0.81 6.80
C VAL A 77 -14.58 -0.13 6.77
N ASP A 78 -14.86 0.67 7.81
CA ASP A 78 -16.14 1.35 8.01
C ASP A 78 -16.21 2.69 7.26
N TYR A 79 -15.76 2.68 6.00
CA TYR A 79 -15.79 3.83 5.10
C TYR A 79 -16.48 3.45 3.79
N PRO A 80 -17.34 4.32 3.22
CA PRO A 80 -17.98 4.07 1.94
C PRO A 80 -16.95 3.86 0.82
N PHE A 81 -17.22 2.91 -0.08
CA PHE A 81 -16.31 2.58 -1.21
C PHE A 81 -15.89 3.82 -2.01
N ALA A 82 -16.83 4.72 -2.31
CA ALA A 82 -16.52 5.96 -3.03
C ALA A 82 -15.49 6.86 -2.32
N THR A 83 -15.48 6.86 -0.98
CA THR A 83 -14.48 7.60 -0.18
C THR A 83 -13.11 6.96 -0.30
N VAL A 84 -13.04 5.62 -0.18
CA VAL A 84 -11.78 4.86 -0.30
C VAL A 84 -11.21 4.97 -1.73
N ASN A 85 -12.06 4.78 -2.74
CA ASN A 85 -11.70 4.90 -4.15
C ASN A 85 -11.14 6.29 -4.47
N ARG A 86 -11.84 7.36 -4.07
CA ARG A 86 -11.36 8.74 -4.26
C ARG A 86 -10.04 9.02 -3.53
N ALA A 87 -9.85 8.45 -2.35
CA ALA A 87 -8.61 8.63 -1.59
C ALA A 87 -7.40 8.06 -2.33
N PHE A 88 -7.49 6.85 -2.90
CA PHE A 88 -6.31 6.13 -3.36
C PHE A 88 -6.19 5.94 -4.88
N ASN A 89 -7.30 5.93 -5.60
CA ASN A 89 -7.36 5.63 -7.04
C ASN A 89 -7.54 6.88 -7.92
N ASP A 90 -7.66 8.07 -7.33
CA ASP A 90 -7.70 9.31 -8.09
C ASP A 90 -6.34 9.56 -8.78
N PRO A 91 -6.28 9.71 -10.12
CA PRO A 91 -5.02 9.82 -10.83
C PRO A 91 -4.24 11.11 -10.54
N GLN A 92 -4.91 12.16 -10.03
CA GLN A 92 -4.29 13.45 -9.70
C GLN A 92 -3.91 13.52 -8.21
N GLN A 93 -4.83 13.13 -7.33
CA GLN A 93 -4.69 13.28 -5.89
C GLN A 93 -4.20 12.00 -5.19
N GLY A 94 -4.49 10.83 -5.75
CA GLY A 94 -4.11 9.52 -5.21
C GLY A 94 -2.62 9.42 -4.89
N PRO A 95 -1.70 9.80 -5.80
CA PRO A 95 -0.27 9.80 -5.51
C PRO A 95 0.11 10.63 -4.27
N ALA A 96 -0.47 11.82 -4.11
CA ALA A 96 -0.22 12.69 -2.96
C ALA A 96 -0.83 12.10 -1.68
N ASN A 97 -2.05 11.58 -1.75
CA ASN A 97 -2.71 10.89 -0.64
C ASN A 97 -1.94 9.64 -0.18
N TRP A 98 -1.30 8.91 -1.09
CA TRP A 98 -0.41 7.82 -0.72
C TRP A 98 0.79 8.32 0.08
N CYS A 99 1.35 9.49 -0.21
CA CYS A 99 2.39 10.07 0.64
C CYS A 99 1.91 10.43 2.03
N GLU A 100 0.66 10.86 2.16
CA GLU A 100 0.01 11.13 3.44
C GLU A 100 -0.20 9.86 4.29
N VAL A 101 -0.30 8.69 3.65
CA VAL A 101 -0.31 7.37 4.32
C VAL A 101 1.11 6.91 4.64
N LEU A 102 2.00 6.92 3.65
CA LEU A 102 3.34 6.36 3.77
C LEU A 102 4.19 7.09 4.82
N ILE A 103 3.97 8.39 5.00
CA ILE A 103 4.69 9.20 6.00
C ILE A 103 4.36 8.79 7.45
N LEU A 104 3.21 8.14 7.69
CA LEU A 104 2.82 7.65 9.02
C LEU A 104 3.79 6.58 9.53
N HIS A 105 4.36 5.78 8.63
CA HIS A 105 5.29 4.72 8.99
C HIS A 105 6.57 5.30 9.61
N LEU A 106 6.96 4.82 10.79
CA LEU A 106 8.11 5.33 11.57
C LEU A 106 9.44 5.43 10.80
N ASN A 107 9.65 4.57 9.80
CA ASN A 107 10.85 4.58 8.95
C ASN A 107 10.77 5.52 7.74
N THR A 108 9.61 6.08 7.39
CA THR A 108 9.48 7.03 6.28
C THR A 108 9.84 8.42 6.75
N LYS A 109 10.84 9.05 6.12
CA LYS A 109 11.40 10.36 6.52
C LYS A 109 10.97 11.52 5.64
N TYR A 110 10.46 11.19 4.47
CA TYR A 110 9.92 12.11 3.48
C TYR A 110 9.16 11.30 2.44
N CYS A 111 8.05 11.83 1.97
CA CYS A 111 7.35 11.30 0.80
C CYS A 111 6.85 12.47 -0.05
N ARG A 112 7.09 12.42 -1.36
CA ARG A 112 6.50 13.39 -2.27
C ARG A 112 6.07 12.76 -3.57
N ALA A 113 4.83 13.05 -3.96
CA ALA A 113 4.32 12.72 -5.27
C ALA A 113 4.78 13.74 -6.31
N SER A 114 5.02 13.28 -7.52
CA SER A 114 5.26 14.12 -8.69
C SER A 114 4.50 13.54 -9.88
N ALA A 115 3.89 14.41 -10.67
CA ALA A 115 3.33 14.04 -11.97
C ALA A 115 4.46 14.08 -13.01
N GLY A 116 4.59 13.03 -13.83
CA GLY A 116 5.52 12.98 -14.94
C GLY A 116 4.85 12.48 -16.22
N GLY A 117 5.50 12.70 -17.37
CA GLY A 117 4.98 12.27 -18.69
C GLY A 117 4.78 10.75 -18.83
N ASN A 118 5.42 9.95 -17.96
CA ASN A 118 5.31 8.49 -17.91
C ASN A 118 4.41 7.97 -16.78
N GLY A 119 3.59 8.84 -16.18
CA GLY A 119 2.73 8.52 -15.03
C GLY A 119 3.19 9.20 -13.74
N ALA A 120 2.38 9.09 -12.69
CA ALA A 120 2.71 9.64 -11.39
C ALA A 120 3.77 8.80 -10.68
N THR A 121 4.72 9.45 -10.02
CA THR A 121 5.73 8.80 -9.20
C THR A 121 5.71 9.32 -7.78
N ILE A 122 6.04 8.45 -6.84
CA ILE A 122 6.18 8.76 -5.42
C ILE A 122 7.64 8.57 -5.04
N SER A 123 8.30 9.66 -4.62
CA SER A 123 9.64 9.63 -4.06
C SER A 123 9.55 9.52 -2.54
N MET A 124 10.03 8.41 -2.00
CA MET A 124 10.01 8.12 -0.56
C MET A 124 11.44 7.96 -0.04
N ASN A 125 11.76 8.59 1.09
CA ASN A 125 13.02 8.36 1.79
C ASN A 125 12.78 7.48 3.01
N VAL A 126 13.49 6.37 3.09
CA VAL A 126 13.38 5.38 4.15
C VAL A 126 14.64 5.41 5.01
N GLY A 127 14.47 5.54 6.31
CA GLY A 127 15.54 5.70 7.28
C GLY A 127 15.34 4.89 8.55
N LYS A 128 16.03 5.32 9.61
CA LYS A 128 15.94 4.74 10.95
C LYS A 128 14.58 5.02 11.61
N LYS A 129 14.38 4.56 12.83
CA LYS A 129 13.13 4.75 13.58
C LYS A 129 13.01 6.17 14.16
N THR A 130 14.15 6.82 14.40
CA THR A 130 14.26 8.19 14.92
C THR A 130 14.37 9.21 13.78
N GLU A 131 14.33 10.49 14.13
CA GLU A 131 14.58 11.58 13.18
C GLU A 131 15.95 11.42 12.50
N GLN A 132 16.00 11.77 11.21
CA GLN A 132 17.17 11.55 10.37
C GLN A 132 17.19 12.55 9.21
N GLU A 133 18.37 13.05 8.87
CA GLU A 133 18.62 13.86 7.68
C GLU A 133 18.41 13.04 6.40
N LEU A 134 17.86 13.66 5.36
CA LEU A 134 17.53 12.94 4.11
C LEU A 134 18.76 12.39 3.40
N GLY A 135 19.92 13.04 3.51
CA GLY A 135 21.18 12.56 2.93
C GLY A 135 21.65 11.20 3.49
N ASP A 136 21.19 10.84 4.69
CA ASP A 136 21.54 9.58 5.36
C ASP A 136 20.46 8.50 5.20
N THR A 137 19.48 8.72 4.31
CA THR A 137 18.36 7.81 4.05
C THR A 137 18.51 7.09 2.71
N TYR A 138 17.72 6.04 2.52
CA TYR A 138 17.61 5.36 1.24
C TYR A 138 16.39 5.89 0.48
N ARG A 139 16.62 6.41 -0.73
CA ARG A 139 15.53 6.82 -1.62
C ARG A 139 14.93 5.62 -2.33
N VAL A 140 13.60 5.54 -2.34
CA VAL A 140 12.79 4.59 -3.10
C VAL A 140 11.85 5.38 -3.98
N GLN A 141 11.80 5.05 -5.27
CA GLN A 141 10.90 5.69 -6.22
C GLN A 141 9.84 4.69 -6.68
N PHE A 142 8.60 4.90 -6.24
CA PHE A 142 7.46 4.10 -6.67
C PHE A 142 6.82 4.73 -7.91
N ASN A 143 6.51 3.88 -8.89
CA ASN A 143 5.54 4.20 -9.94
C ASN A 143 4.14 3.93 -9.40
N TYR A 144 3.27 4.93 -9.46
CA TYR A 144 1.85 4.81 -9.12
C TYR A 144 1.06 4.44 -10.38
N ARG A 145 0.17 3.45 -10.28
CA ARG A 145 -0.76 3.10 -11.35
C ARG A 145 -2.12 2.77 -10.78
N SER A 146 -3.15 3.40 -11.35
CA SER A 146 -4.52 2.88 -11.32
C SER A 146 -4.61 1.77 -12.37
N VAL A 147 -4.85 0.53 -11.96
CA VAL A 147 -4.71 -0.66 -12.83
C VAL A 147 -6.06 -1.13 -13.35
N ALA A 148 -7.06 -1.20 -12.48
CA ALA A 148 -8.44 -1.54 -12.81
C ALA A 148 -9.38 -0.66 -12.01
N THR A 149 -10.48 -0.25 -12.64
CA THR A 149 -11.56 0.44 -11.97
C THR A 149 -12.89 0.13 -12.66
N ASN A 150 -13.89 -0.17 -11.85
CA ASN A 150 -15.29 -0.17 -12.23
C ASN A 150 -16.08 0.54 -11.08
N PRO A 151 -17.42 0.61 -11.13
CA PRO A 151 -18.19 1.32 -10.11
C PRO A 151 -18.07 0.77 -8.67
N ASP A 152 -17.71 -0.50 -8.48
CA ASP A 152 -17.68 -1.19 -7.18
C ASP A 152 -16.35 -1.88 -6.86
N TYR A 153 -15.32 -1.66 -7.68
CA TYR A 153 -13.96 -2.17 -7.52
C TYR A 153 -12.90 -1.19 -8.00
N PHE A 154 -11.77 -1.16 -7.31
CA PHE A 154 -10.54 -0.58 -7.85
C PHE A 154 -9.31 -1.39 -7.43
N GLN A 155 -8.24 -1.27 -8.21
CA GLN A 155 -6.88 -1.68 -7.83
C GLN A 155 -5.87 -0.58 -8.16
N VAL A 156 -5.01 -0.28 -7.17
CA VAL A 156 -3.87 0.62 -7.29
C VAL A 156 -2.58 -0.12 -6.97
N ASP A 157 -1.58 0.09 -7.82
CA ASP A 157 -0.22 -0.41 -7.64
C ASP A 157 0.74 0.73 -7.33
N LEU A 158 1.54 0.57 -6.27
CA LEU A 158 2.82 1.25 -6.10
C LEU A 158 3.95 0.26 -6.33
N SER A 159 4.84 0.55 -7.29
CA SER A 159 5.92 -0.38 -7.64
C SER A 159 7.28 0.28 -7.78
N ALA A 160 8.30 -0.32 -7.17
CA ALA A 160 9.68 0.14 -7.29
C ALA A 160 10.61 -1.03 -7.65
N ALA A 161 11.43 -0.86 -8.68
CA ALA A 161 12.35 -1.91 -9.13
C ALA A 161 13.46 -2.17 -8.11
N THR A 162 13.89 -1.14 -7.39
CA THR A 162 14.98 -1.19 -6.41
C THR A 162 14.52 -0.61 -5.07
N GLY A 163 15.17 -1.04 -4.00
CA GLY A 163 15.00 -0.43 -2.69
C GLY A 163 16.25 -0.56 -1.82
N PRO A 164 16.13 -0.28 -0.51
CA PRO A 164 17.27 -0.21 0.40
C PRO A 164 18.02 -1.54 0.53
N LEU A 165 19.33 -1.49 0.77
CA LEU A 165 20.11 -2.68 1.15
C LEU A 165 19.99 -3.87 0.16
N SER A 166 20.03 -3.59 -1.14
CA SER A 166 19.96 -4.60 -2.21
C SER A 166 18.65 -5.41 -2.27
N THR A 167 17.57 -4.84 -1.76
CA THR A 167 16.19 -5.31 -2.00
C THR A 167 15.68 -4.75 -3.32
N LYS A 168 14.65 -5.39 -3.87
CA LYS A 168 14.15 -5.11 -5.22
C LYS A 168 12.69 -5.49 -5.39
N ASP A 169 12.12 -5.15 -6.53
CA ASP A 169 10.79 -5.60 -6.96
C ASP A 169 9.70 -5.31 -5.91
N TYR A 170 9.77 -4.14 -5.27
CA TYR A 170 8.80 -3.70 -4.27
C TYR A 170 7.42 -3.53 -4.88
N ARG A 171 6.41 -4.01 -4.16
CA ARG A 171 5.00 -3.80 -4.47
C ARG A 171 4.23 -3.44 -3.20
N ILE A 172 3.45 -2.37 -3.28
CA ILE A 172 2.31 -2.11 -2.39
C ILE A 172 1.10 -2.07 -3.29
N VAL A 173 0.21 -3.05 -3.16
CA VAL A 173 -1.01 -3.14 -3.96
C VAL A 173 -2.19 -2.98 -3.02
N LEU A 174 -3.10 -2.07 -3.36
CA LEU A 174 -4.37 -1.93 -2.67
C LEU A 174 -5.48 -2.15 -3.68
N GLU A 175 -6.30 -3.16 -3.43
CA GLU A 175 -7.56 -3.36 -4.12
C GLU A 175 -8.72 -3.33 -3.12
N ALA A 176 -9.90 -2.96 -3.61
CA ALA A 176 -11.07 -2.81 -2.76
C ALA A 176 -12.35 -3.09 -3.52
N VAL A 177 -13.35 -3.64 -2.82
CA VAL A 177 -14.73 -3.77 -3.30
C VAL A 177 -15.73 -3.16 -2.33
N ASP A 178 -16.83 -2.62 -2.86
CA ASP A 178 -18.01 -2.30 -2.05
C ASP A 178 -18.69 -3.60 -1.58
N ILE A 179 -18.93 -3.71 -0.26
CA ILE A 179 -19.67 -4.82 0.36
C ILE A 179 -21.01 -4.37 0.95
N GLY A 180 -21.42 -3.14 0.67
CA GLY A 180 -22.68 -2.55 1.07
C GLY A 180 -22.67 -1.92 2.46
N LYS A 181 -23.75 -1.19 2.77
CA LYS A 181 -24.00 -0.52 4.07
C LYS A 181 -22.89 0.46 4.49
N GLY A 182 -22.15 1.01 3.54
CA GLY A 182 -21.07 1.96 3.81
C GLY A 182 -19.77 1.31 4.27
N HIS A 183 -19.60 0.00 4.06
CA HIS A 183 -18.36 -0.71 4.33
C HIS A 183 -17.64 -1.06 3.03
N THR A 184 -16.31 -1.11 3.10
CA THR A 184 -15.45 -1.51 1.99
C THR A 184 -14.60 -2.69 2.43
N PHE A 185 -14.47 -3.71 1.59
CA PHE A 185 -13.50 -4.78 1.80
C PHE A 185 -12.22 -4.48 1.04
N LEU A 186 -11.10 -4.43 1.75
CA LEU A 186 -9.77 -4.14 1.24
C LEU A 186 -8.94 -5.42 1.16
N HIS A 187 -8.08 -5.49 0.15
CA HIS A 187 -6.91 -6.35 0.15
C HIS A 187 -5.65 -5.50 -0.09
N LEU A 188 -4.75 -5.53 0.89
CA LEU A 188 -3.45 -4.87 0.87
C LEU A 188 -2.36 -5.91 0.76
N THR A 189 -1.57 -5.88 -0.31
CA THR A 189 -0.35 -6.66 -0.43
C THR A 189 0.87 -5.76 -0.24
N TYR A 190 1.82 -6.19 0.60
CA TYR A 190 3.16 -5.64 0.67
C TYR A 190 4.19 -6.74 0.37
N SER A 191 5.00 -6.55 -0.68
CA SER A 191 6.01 -7.53 -1.04
C SER A 191 7.29 -6.90 -1.59
N TYR A 192 8.38 -7.65 -1.48
CA TYR A 192 9.66 -7.30 -2.08
C TYR A 192 10.54 -8.55 -2.23
N GLY A 193 11.45 -8.48 -3.20
CA GLY A 193 12.47 -9.49 -3.43
C GLY A 193 13.82 -9.10 -2.82
N PHE A 194 14.69 -10.09 -2.67
CA PHE A 194 16.09 -9.91 -2.29
C PHE A 194 16.97 -10.94 -3.01
N GLY A 195 18.20 -10.53 -3.34
CA GLY A 195 19.22 -11.42 -3.87
C GLY A 195 19.93 -12.23 -2.77
N THR A 196 20.86 -13.11 -3.16
CA THR A 196 21.66 -13.93 -2.22
C THR A 196 22.40 -13.08 -1.19
N ALA A 197 23.01 -11.96 -1.60
CA ALA A 197 23.67 -11.02 -0.70
C ALA A 197 22.68 -10.37 0.28
N GLY A 198 21.48 -9.99 -0.19
CA GLY A 198 20.40 -9.46 0.65
C GLY A 198 19.92 -10.49 1.68
N ARG A 199 19.84 -11.78 1.30
CA ARG A 199 19.50 -12.87 2.22
C ARG A 199 20.53 -13.01 3.35
N ILE A 200 21.82 -12.93 3.04
CA ILE A 200 22.90 -13.01 4.04
C ILE A 200 22.81 -11.80 4.98
N ALA A 201 22.72 -10.58 4.43
CA ALA A 201 22.60 -9.37 5.23
C ALA A 201 21.39 -9.42 6.17
N MET A 202 20.26 -9.92 5.68
CA MET A 202 19.03 -10.06 6.45
C MET A 202 19.16 -11.09 7.58
N LYS A 203 19.81 -12.24 7.32
CA LYS A 203 20.11 -13.23 8.36
C LYS A 203 21.01 -12.64 9.45
N THR A 204 22.03 -11.86 9.07
CA THR A 204 22.93 -11.19 10.03
C THR A 204 22.19 -10.15 10.88
N TYR A 205 21.31 -9.35 10.28
CA TYR A 205 20.47 -8.40 11.02
C TYR A 205 19.58 -9.09 12.06
N LEU A 206 18.94 -10.21 11.65
CA LEU A 206 18.06 -10.98 12.53
C LEU A 206 18.81 -11.74 13.63
N ALA A 207 20.06 -12.12 13.39
CA ALA A 207 20.94 -12.69 14.41
C ALA A 207 21.37 -11.69 15.49
N THR A 208 21.07 -10.40 15.32
CA THR A 208 21.45 -9.33 16.26
C THR A 208 20.21 -8.61 16.79
N ILE A 209 19.96 -7.39 16.32
CA ILE A 209 18.95 -6.44 16.83
C ILE A 209 17.51 -6.88 16.47
N GLY A 210 17.35 -7.67 15.41
CA GLY A 210 16.05 -8.17 14.96
C GLY A 210 15.56 -9.44 15.65
N SER A 211 16.40 -10.12 16.44
CA SER A 211 16.15 -11.48 16.97
C SER A 211 14.88 -11.60 17.82
N ALA A 212 14.59 -10.57 18.63
CA ALA A 212 13.41 -10.54 19.50
C ALA A 212 12.13 -10.08 18.78
N LYS A 213 12.22 -9.65 17.51
CA LYS A 213 11.08 -9.11 16.77
C LYS A 213 10.26 -10.24 16.16
N VAL A 214 8.97 -10.23 16.49
CA VAL A 214 8.01 -11.25 16.05
C VAL A 214 6.84 -10.61 15.32
N GLY A 215 6.24 -11.38 14.41
CA GLY A 215 5.00 -11.07 13.73
C GLY A 215 3.77 -11.45 14.55
N PHE A 216 2.67 -11.67 13.84
CA PHE A 216 1.34 -11.95 14.37
C PHE A 216 0.94 -13.41 14.22
N THR A 217 1.44 -14.10 13.19
CA THR A 217 1.12 -15.52 12.98
C THR A 217 1.77 -16.36 14.07
N LYS A 218 1.02 -17.32 14.64
CA LYS A 218 1.58 -18.34 15.53
C LYS A 218 1.86 -19.63 14.76
N ALA A 219 3.06 -20.15 14.92
CA ALA A 219 3.48 -21.45 14.40
C ALA A 219 4.09 -22.26 15.55
N SER A 220 3.61 -23.49 15.76
CA SER A 220 4.07 -24.38 16.84
C SER A 220 4.02 -23.76 18.24
N GLY A 221 3.04 -22.87 18.49
CA GLY A 221 2.84 -22.21 19.79
C GLY A 221 3.48 -20.83 19.92
N ASP A 222 4.49 -20.51 19.11
CA ASP A 222 5.24 -19.25 19.16
C ASP A 222 4.89 -18.32 18.00
N TYR A 223 5.09 -17.01 18.19
CA TYR A 223 4.96 -16.06 17.10
C TYR A 223 6.10 -16.22 16.10
N VAL A 224 5.76 -16.17 14.82
CA VAL A 224 6.74 -16.21 13.72
C VAL A 224 7.71 -15.04 13.84
N GLY A 225 9.00 -15.34 14.02
CA GLY A 225 10.08 -14.37 14.03
C GLY A 225 10.73 -14.20 12.66
N GLY A 226 11.96 -13.71 12.66
CA GLY A 226 12.79 -13.65 11.46
C GLY A 226 12.21 -12.73 10.37
N VAL A 227 12.52 -13.02 9.11
CA VAL A 227 12.13 -12.17 7.98
C VAL A 227 10.63 -12.18 7.74
N ARG A 228 9.97 -13.32 7.95
CA ARG A 228 8.52 -13.44 7.88
C ARG A 228 7.85 -12.59 8.96
N GLY A 229 8.35 -12.62 10.19
CA GLY A 229 7.89 -11.71 11.24
C GLY A 229 8.06 -10.24 10.88
N LEU A 230 9.17 -9.85 10.24
CA LEU A 230 9.37 -8.47 9.78
C LEU A 230 8.36 -8.02 8.72
N VAL A 231 8.04 -8.87 7.74
CA VAL A 231 7.06 -8.50 6.70
C VAL A 231 5.65 -8.39 7.26
N GLU A 232 5.26 -9.26 8.21
CA GLU A 232 3.96 -9.16 8.89
C GLU A 232 3.79 -7.83 9.64
N ARG A 233 4.84 -7.39 10.34
CA ARG A 233 4.85 -6.12 11.08
C ARG A 233 4.68 -4.92 10.15
N ASN A 234 5.40 -4.90 9.03
CA ASN A 234 5.29 -3.80 8.06
C ASN A 234 3.92 -3.80 7.36
N THR A 235 3.40 -4.99 6.99
CA THR A 235 2.08 -5.12 6.37
C THR A 235 0.99 -4.57 7.29
N MET A 236 1.00 -4.94 8.58
CA MET A 236 0.09 -4.38 9.58
C MET A 236 0.24 -2.86 9.71
N ARG A 237 1.46 -2.34 9.78
CA ARG A 237 1.69 -0.89 9.87
C ARG A 237 1.16 -0.11 8.68
N TYR A 238 1.26 -0.66 7.47
CA TYR A 238 0.68 -0.04 6.27
C TYR A 238 -0.84 -0.08 6.29
N TYR A 239 -1.45 -1.19 6.70
CA TYR A 239 -2.91 -1.25 6.89
C TYR A 239 -3.39 -0.22 7.91
N LEU A 240 -2.76 -0.16 9.09
CA LEU A 240 -3.12 0.83 10.12
C LEU A 240 -2.91 2.27 9.65
N ALA A 241 -1.94 2.52 8.76
CA ALA A 241 -1.73 3.82 8.15
C ALA A 241 -2.86 4.20 7.18
N ILE A 242 -3.34 3.25 6.37
CA ILE A 242 -4.51 3.43 5.50
C ILE A 242 -5.74 3.75 6.35
N ASP A 243 -6.01 2.96 7.39
CA ASP A 243 -7.16 3.17 8.29
C ASP A 243 -7.08 4.54 9.01
N ALA A 244 -5.92 4.90 9.56
CA ALA A 244 -5.73 6.20 10.22
C ALA A 244 -5.90 7.39 9.26
N TYR A 245 -5.45 7.26 8.01
CA TYR A 245 -5.68 8.27 6.98
C TYR A 245 -7.18 8.41 6.68
N LEU A 246 -7.88 7.30 6.41
CA LEU A 246 -9.32 7.30 6.11
C LEU A 246 -10.14 7.88 7.27
N ALA A 247 -9.84 7.49 8.52
CA ALA A 247 -10.47 8.04 9.72
C ALA A 247 -10.35 9.56 9.79
N SER A 248 -9.18 10.10 9.43
CA SER A 248 -8.93 11.54 9.48
C SER A 248 -9.71 12.35 8.43
N LEU A 249 -10.24 11.73 7.38
CA LEU A 249 -10.97 12.44 6.31
C LEU A 249 -12.27 13.07 6.80
N ALA A 250 -12.88 12.53 7.85
CA ALA A 250 -14.08 13.09 8.49
C ALA A 250 -13.82 14.41 9.24
N LEU A 251 -12.56 14.76 9.47
CA LEU A 251 -12.17 15.95 10.22
C LEU A 251 -11.95 17.16 9.31
N PRO A 252 -12.02 18.39 9.87
CA PRO A 252 -11.52 19.60 9.22
C PRO A 252 -10.07 19.46 8.77
N ALA A 253 -9.73 20.02 7.61
CA ALA A 253 -8.44 19.82 6.94
C ALA A 253 -7.21 20.15 7.82
N ASP A 254 -7.31 21.22 8.61
CA ASP A 254 -6.30 21.71 9.55
C ASP A 254 -6.03 20.76 10.73
N LYS A 255 -6.97 19.85 11.03
CA LYS A 255 -6.84 18.88 12.14
C LYS A 255 -6.40 17.49 11.69
N ARG A 256 -6.43 17.19 10.39
CA ARG A 256 -6.26 15.81 9.88
C ARG A 256 -4.90 15.23 10.16
N VAL A 257 -3.84 16.02 9.99
CA VAL A 257 -2.44 15.58 10.06
C VAL A 257 -2.06 15.17 11.48
N ASP A 258 -2.28 16.05 12.46
CA ASP A 258 -1.98 15.73 13.86
C ASP A 258 -2.83 14.54 14.34
N GLN A 259 -4.11 14.49 13.92
CA GLN A 259 -4.97 13.36 14.28
C GLN A 259 -4.46 12.03 13.70
N ARG A 260 -4.10 11.96 12.41
CA ARG A 260 -3.66 10.69 11.81
C ARG A 260 -2.36 10.17 12.43
N PHE A 261 -1.43 11.05 12.83
CA PHE A 261 -0.24 10.62 13.58
C PHE A 261 -0.62 10.01 14.93
N ALA A 262 -1.49 10.69 15.69
CA ALA A 262 -1.98 10.17 16.97
C ALA A 262 -2.70 8.83 16.79
N THR A 263 -3.66 8.75 15.86
CA THR A 263 -4.45 7.54 15.59
C THR A 263 -3.58 6.38 15.13
N TRP A 264 -2.62 6.61 14.24
CA TRP A 264 -1.70 5.55 13.80
C TRP A 264 -0.86 5.03 14.96
N PHE A 265 -0.28 5.92 15.78
CA PHE A 265 0.52 5.52 16.94
C PHE A 265 -0.33 4.69 17.91
N ASP A 266 -1.49 5.21 18.32
CA ASP A 266 -2.37 4.55 19.28
C ASP A 266 -2.83 3.17 18.74
N ALA A 267 -3.05 3.05 17.42
CA ALA A 267 -3.39 1.77 16.79
C ALA A 267 -2.22 0.76 16.78
N THR A 268 -0.98 1.22 16.60
CA THR A 268 0.20 0.33 16.69
C THR A 268 0.43 -0.17 18.11
N GLU A 269 0.12 0.64 19.12
CA GLU A 269 0.31 0.29 20.54
C GLU A 269 -0.71 -0.76 21.03
N GLN A 270 -1.85 -0.93 20.36
CA GLN A 270 -2.75 -2.08 20.59
C GLN A 270 -2.06 -3.43 20.31
N TYR A 271 -0.98 -3.41 19.53
CA TYR A 271 -0.16 -4.56 19.20
C TYR A 271 1.28 -4.39 19.69
N SER A 272 1.48 -3.84 20.90
CA SER A 272 2.79 -3.41 21.40
C SER A 272 3.88 -4.50 21.34
N ARG A 273 3.55 -5.76 21.62
CA ARG A 273 4.50 -6.88 21.49
C ARG A 273 5.13 -6.98 20.10
N GLN A 274 4.32 -6.73 19.07
CA GLN A 274 4.74 -6.78 17.68
C GLN A 274 5.24 -5.41 17.20
N LEU A 275 4.53 -4.32 17.48
CA LEU A 275 4.69 -3.06 16.74
C LEU A 275 5.35 -1.93 17.52
N HIS A 276 5.40 -1.98 18.86
CA HIS A 276 6.00 -0.93 19.67
C HIS A 276 7.48 -0.75 19.35
N GLU A 277 7.90 0.51 19.22
CA GLU A 277 9.29 0.88 18.92
C GLU A 277 9.76 2.19 19.54
N LEU A 278 8.86 3.13 19.88
CA LEU A 278 9.17 4.49 20.33
C LEU A 278 8.12 4.96 21.33
N ASP A 279 8.49 5.93 22.16
CA ASP A 279 7.51 6.64 22.99
C ASP A 279 6.62 7.56 22.15
N ARG A 280 5.40 7.80 22.62
CA ARG A 280 4.39 8.60 21.89
C ARG A 280 4.89 9.99 21.53
N GLN A 281 5.50 10.69 22.48
CA GLN A 281 6.00 12.04 22.26
C GLN A 281 7.14 12.08 21.24
N GLU A 282 8.04 11.09 21.28
CA GLU A 282 9.14 10.96 20.32
C GLU A 282 8.60 10.76 18.91
N TYR A 283 7.65 9.83 18.73
CA TYR A 283 7.03 9.58 17.44
C TYR A 283 6.32 10.83 16.89
N LEU A 284 5.45 11.47 17.69
CA LEU A 284 4.66 12.61 17.23
C LEU A 284 5.54 13.82 16.89
N GLN A 285 6.55 14.11 17.71
CA GLN A 285 7.47 15.21 17.43
C GLN A 285 8.27 14.97 16.15
N MET A 286 8.82 13.77 15.99
CA MET A 286 9.53 13.37 14.77
C MET A 286 8.62 13.49 13.54
N LYS A 287 7.40 12.96 13.60
CA LYS A 287 6.47 13.01 12.46
C LYS A 287 6.04 14.43 12.09
N LYS A 288 5.89 15.32 13.06
CA LYS A 288 5.63 16.73 12.81
C LYS A 288 6.76 17.39 12.01
N ASN A 289 8.02 17.15 12.40
CA ASN A 289 9.20 17.69 11.69
C ASN A 289 9.32 17.10 10.27
N GLU A 290 9.16 15.78 10.15
CA GLU A 290 9.18 15.07 8.86
C GLU A 290 8.08 15.57 7.91
N TYR A 291 6.88 15.84 8.44
CA TYR A 291 5.76 16.37 7.66
C TYR A 291 5.97 17.80 7.20
N GLN A 292 6.51 18.67 8.05
CA GLN A 292 6.87 20.04 7.67
C GLN A 292 7.87 20.02 6.50
N ARG A 293 8.88 19.16 6.58
CA ARG A 293 9.85 18.97 5.49
C ARG A 293 9.19 18.44 4.21
N GLN A 294 8.22 17.53 4.31
CA GLN A 294 7.46 16.99 3.18
C GLN A 294 6.71 18.06 2.36
N GLN A 295 6.31 19.17 2.98
CA GLN A 295 5.62 20.26 2.28
C GLN A 295 6.53 21.00 1.29
N THR A 296 7.84 21.02 1.56
CA THR A 296 8.82 21.66 0.68
C THR A 296 9.34 20.67 -0.36
N ALA A 297 9.41 21.09 -1.62
CA ALA A 297 10.08 20.30 -2.65
C ALA A 297 11.58 20.21 -2.34
N GLN A 298 12.11 18.99 -2.33
CA GLN A 298 13.53 18.67 -2.17
C GLN A 298 14.10 18.18 -3.50
#